data_AF-A0A7C2I036-F1
#
_entry.id   AF-A0A7C2I036-F1
#
_cell.length_a   1.000
_cell.length_b   1.000
_cell.length_c   1.000
_cell.angle_alpha   90.00
_cell.angle_beta   90.00
_cell.angle_gamma   90.00
#
_symmetry.space_group_name_H-M   'P 1'
#
loop_
_entity.id
_entity.type
_entity.pdbx_description
1 polymer ?
#
loop_
_entity_poly.entity_id
_entity_poly.type
_entity_poly.pdbx_seq_one_letter_code
_entity_poly.pdbx_strand_id
1 'polypeptide(L)' 'MIDRVGPEQVQALAAAAGLPVSGQRAQELAGTAQALLDDCRRLEEVNVSACEAPVVFPP' A
#
# COMPACT_ATOMS: atom_id res chain seq x y z
N MET A 1 7.72 -1.09 -12.54
CA MET A 1 7.69 -1.64 -11.18
C MET A 1 8.34 -0.61 -10.29
N ILE A 2 7.72 -0.18 -9.19
CA ILE A 2 8.42 0.66 -8.20
C ILE A 2 9.22 -0.32 -7.35
N ASP A 3 10.53 -0.37 -7.56
CA ASP A 3 11.40 -1.35 -6.90
C ASP A 3 11.54 -1.08 -5.38
N ARG A 4 11.40 0.18 -4.93
CA ARG A 4 11.38 0.59 -3.50
C ARG A 4 10.68 1.94 -3.29
N VAL A 5 10.02 2.11 -2.14
CA VAL A 5 9.54 3.41 -1.66
C VAL A 5 10.71 4.22 -1.09
N GLY A 6 11.06 5.29 -1.80
CA GLY A 6 12.06 6.27 -1.36
C GLY A 6 11.44 7.44 -0.57
N PRO A 7 12.24 8.15 0.24
CA PRO A 7 11.78 9.31 1.01
C PRO A 7 11.21 10.42 0.13
N GLU A 8 11.71 10.60 -1.10
CA GLU A 8 11.19 11.59 -2.05
C GLU A 8 9.74 11.31 -2.46
N GLN A 9 9.38 10.03 -2.64
CA GLN A 9 8.02 9.63 -2.99
C GLN A 9 7.06 9.85 -1.81
N VAL A 10 7.54 9.60 -0.58
CA VAL A 10 6.78 9.90 0.64
C VAL A 10 6.56 11.40 0.78
N GLN A 11 7.59 12.22 0.52
CA GLN A 11 7.45 13.68 0.54
C GLN A 11 6.46 14.18 -0.50
N ALA A 12 6.55 13.66 -1.74
CA ALA A 12 5.65 14.04 -2.81
C ALA A 12 4.20 13.68 -2.48
N LEU A 13 3.96 12.47 -1.96
CA LEU A 13 2.64 12.03 -1.51
C LEU A 13 2.11 12.88 -0.35
N ALA A 14 2.94 13.13 0.65
CA ALA A 14 2.58 13.92 1.82
C ALA A 14 2.27 15.38 1.45
N ALA A 15 3.03 15.96 0.52
CA ALA A 15 2.76 17.28 -0.04
C ALA A 15 1.44 17.31 -0.83
N ALA A 16 1.17 16.28 -1.65
CA ALA A 16 -0.10 16.15 -2.36
C ALA A 16 -1.31 15.99 -1.41
N ALA A 17 -1.10 15.37 -0.25
CA ALA A 17 -2.10 15.25 0.81
C ALA A 17 -2.24 16.52 1.67
N GLY A 18 -1.48 17.59 1.40
CA GLY A 18 -1.50 18.83 2.18
C GLY A 18 -0.82 18.72 3.54
N LEU A 19 0.01 17.68 3.76
CA LEU A 19 0.72 17.38 4.99
C LEU A 19 2.23 17.32 4.72
N PRO A 20 2.90 18.44 4.40
CA PRO A 20 4.32 18.41 4.10
C PRO A 20 5.12 17.87 5.29
N VAL A 21 5.97 16.88 5.04
CA VAL A 21 6.85 16.27 6.04
C VAL A 21 8.31 16.61 5.75
N SER A 22 9.11 16.78 6.81
CA SER A 22 10.54 17.02 6.68
C SER A 22 11.28 15.81 6.08
N GLY A 23 12.49 16.02 5.55
CA GLY A 23 13.33 14.95 4.98
C GLY A 23 13.58 13.80 5.95
N GLN A 24 13.91 14.11 7.21
CA GLN A 24 14.11 13.10 8.25
C GLN A 24 12.84 12.29 8.51
N ARG A 25 11.68 12.95 8.60
CA ARG A 25 10.41 12.26 8.84
C ARG A 25 9.98 11.40 7.64
N ALA A 26 10.24 11.87 6.43
CA ALA A 26 9.99 11.11 5.21
C ALA A 26 10.86 9.84 5.13
N GLN A 27 12.09 9.89 5.64
CA GLN A 27 12.99 8.74 5.69
C GLN A 27 12.49 7.67 6.67
N GLU A 28 11.98 8.07 7.83
CA GLU A 28 11.32 7.17 8.79
C GLU A 28 10.03 6.55 8.19
N LEU A 29 9.23 7.37 7.52
CA LEU A 29 7.97 6.95 6.91
C LEU A 29 8.19 6.05 5.69
N ALA A 30 9.28 6.22 4.93
CA ALA A 30 9.60 5.39 3.77
C ALA A 30 9.76 3.91 4.15
N GLY A 31 10.45 3.63 5.26
CA GLY A 31 10.57 2.26 5.78
C GLY A 31 9.22 1.65 6.18
N THR A 32 8.36 2.45 6.82
CA THR A 32 7.01 2.02 7.21
C THR A 32 6.12 1.78 6.00
N ALA A 33 6.15 2.69 5.02
CA ALA A 33 5.38 2.58 3.79
C ALA A 33 5.79 1.37 2.95
N GLN A 34 7.09 1.06 2.89
CA GLN A 34 7.59 -0.14 2.22
C GLN A 34 7.05 -1.42 2.88
N ALA A 35 7.12 -1.52 4.21
CA ALA A 35 6.62 -2.68 4.94
C ALA A 35 5.11 -2.91 4.71
N LEU A 36 4.32 -1.82 4.72
CA LEU A 36 2.89 -1.89 4.40
C LEU A 36 2.62 -2.39 2.98
N LEU A 37 3.38 -1.91 2.00
CA LEU A 37 3.22 -2.35 0.60
C LEU A 37 3.60 -3.82 0.42
N ASP A 38 4.62 -4.30 1.13
CA ASP A 38 5.02 -5.70 1.10
C ASP A 38 3.89 -6.58 1.68
N ASP A 39 3.24 -6.16 2.77
CA ASP A 39 2.07 -6.85 3.31
C ASP A 39 0.85 -6.79 2.38
N CYS A 40 0.58 -5.66 1.72
CA CYS A 40 -0.47 -5.57 0.70
C CYS A 40 -0.23 -6.51 -0.47
N ARG A 41 1.02 -6.63 -0.94
CA ARG A 41 1.39 -7.59 -2.00
C ARG A 41 1.12 -9.03 -1.58
N ARG A 42 1.44 -9.39 -0.33
CA ARG A 42 1.14 -10.72 0.21
C ARG A 42 -0.36 -11.01 0.23
N LEU A 43 -1.20 -9.98 0.38
CA LEU A 43 -2.65 -10.12 0.27
C LEU A 43 -3.14 -10.24 -1.17
N GLU A 44 -2.51 -9.55 -2.13
CA GLU A 44 -2.82 -9.71 -3.56
C GLU A 44 -2.49 -11.13 -4.07
N GLU A 45 -1.49 -11.78 -3.49
CA GLU A 45 -1.18 -13.19 -3.75
C GLU A 45 -2.26 -14.15 -3.22
N VAL A 46 -3.11 -13.69 -2.31
CA VAL A 46 -4.27 -14.47 -1.85
C VAL A 46 -5.34 -14.43 -2.95
N ASN A 47 -5.48 -15.57 -3.63
CA ASN A 47 -6.36 -15.71 -4.77
C ASN A 47 -7.85 -15.56 -4.36
N VAL A 48 -8.40 -14.36 -4.56
CA VAL A 48 -9.80 -14.01 -4.23
C VAL A 48 -10.81 -14.62 -5.22
N SER A 49 -10.35 -15.26 -6.29
CA SER A 49 -11.24 -15.82 -7.34
C SER A 49 -12.16 -16.96 -6.85
N ALA A 50 -11.94 -17.50 -5.65
CA ALA A 50 -12.82 -18.47 -5.02
C ALA A 50 -13.98 -17.85 -4.21
N CYS A 51 -14.03 -16.52 -4.04
CA CYS A 51 -15.05 -15.85 -3.24
C CYS A 51 -16.34 -15.51 -4.02
N GLU A 52 -16.37 -15.68 -5.33
CA GLU A 52 -17.57 -15.50 -6.16
C GLU A 52 -18.25 -16.85 -6.48
N ALA A 53 -18.64 -17.61 -5.45
CA ALA A 53 -19.67 -18.62 -5.65
C ALA A 53 -21.03 -17.90 -5.59
N PRO A 54 -21.87 -17.91 -6.64
CA PRO A 54 -23.20 -17.35 -6.54
C PRO A 54 -23.94 -18.10 -5.42
N VAL A 55 -24.40 -17.35 -4.42
CA VAL A 55 -25.31 -17.89 -3.40
C VAL A 55 -26.62 -18.21 -4.12
N VAL A 56 -26.75 -19.44 -4.62
CA VAL A 56 -28.03 -19.98 -5.07
C VAL A 56 -28.80 -20.33 -3.82
N PHE A 57 -29.73 -19.45 -3.42
CA PHE A 57 -30.74 -19.81 -2.43
C PHE A 57 -31.69 -20.83 -3.09
N PRO A 58 -31.79 -22.08 -2.59
CA PRO A 58 -32.85 -22.97 -3.03
C PRO A 58 -34.23 -22.40 -2.63
N PRO A 59 -35.29 -22.73 -3.40
CA PRO A 59 -36.63 -22.18 -3.19
C PRO A 59 -37.24 -22.54 -1.84
#